data_AF-A0A078KWN0-F1
#
_entry.id   AF-A0A078KWN0-F1
#
_cell.length_a   1.000
_cell.length_b   1.000
_cell.length_c   1.000
_cell.angle_alpha   90.00
_cell.angle_beta   90.00
_cell.angle_gamma   90.00
#
_symmetry.space_group_name_H-M   'P 1'
#
loop_
_entity.id
_entity.type
_entity.pdbx_description
1 polymer ?
#
loop_
_entity_poly.entity_id
_entity_poly.type
_entity_poly.pdbx_seq_one_letter_code
_entity_poly.pdbx_strand_id
1 'polypeptide(L)'
;MNTKVQFKCALCPEIATTREHLIKKTIVDELMFDKPISKRPLKILRPRSCKIVQGSKSDAIKYPPNLCQSCNGHRSQPFDRAYHLFMNYVISNEKNIFSSNRINLNVIKGLNKEHLFKYFIKSFCCMIDSTQHTKEKTLFSPLELVNAFHGGSYGKNLLIQFISRGSLKEHPMRKYILVSNPIYTQLPGNSFSFMYSESFGWFQIRYIYHKFHNKAEIRACLPFFPNYWVGKSKEILVNTI
;
A
#
# COMPACT_ATOMS: atom_id res chain seq x y z
N MET A 1 -33.08 -16.06 -13.37
CA MET A 1 -32.26 -14.87 -13.68
C MET A 1 -31.12 -14.81 -12.67
N ASN A 2 -29.86 -15.00 -13.09
CA ASN A 2 -28.70 -14.86 -12.21
C ASN A 2 -28.43 -13.37 -12.00
N THR A 3 -28.86 -12.83 -10.86
CA THR A 3 -28.46 -11.50 -10.40
C THR A 3 -26.95 -11.52 -10.15
N LYS A 4 -26.16 -11.01 -11.11
CA LYS A 4 -24.72 -10.80 -10.91
C LYS A 4 -24.53 -9.88 -9.72
N VAL A 5 -23.81 -10.36 -8.70
CA VAL A 5 -23.38 -9.53 -7.57
C VAL A 5 -22.60 -8.33 -8.12
N GLN A 6 -23.08 -7.13 -7.78
CA GLN A 6 -22.49 -5.88 -8.25
C GLN A 6 -21.65 -5.27 -7.13
N PHE A 7 -20.35 -5.14 -7.37
CA PHE A 7 -19.41 -4.54 -6.43
C PHE A 7 -19.43 -3.01 -6.54
N LYS A 8 -19.32 -2.31 -5.42
CA LYS A 8 -19.13 -0.84 -5.39
C LYS A 8 -17.65 -0.49 -5.47
N CYS A 9 -17.33 0.66 -6.04
CA CYS A 9 -15.97 1.17 -6.07
C CYS A 9 -15.53 1.62 -4.67
N ALA A 10 -14.35 1.19 -4.23
CA ALA A 10 -13.80 1.54 -2.93
C ALA A 10 -13.49 3.04 -2.75
N LEU A 11 -13.52 3.82 -3.83
CA LEU A 11 -13.12 5.24 -3.87
C LEU A 11 -14.23 6.18 -4.37
N CYS A 12 -15.39 5.68 -4.78
CA CYS A 12 -16.52 6.53 -5.18
C CYS A 12 -17.83 5.72 -5.22
N PRO A 13 -19.01 6.37 -5.32
CA PRO A 13 -20.29 5.66 -5.36
C PRO A 13 -20.53 4.75 -6.59
N GLU A 14 -19.71 4.87 -7.63
CA GLU A 14 -19.82 4.08 -8.87
C GLU A 14 -19.63 2.57 -8.68
N ILE A 15 -20.04 1.81 -9.70
CA ILE A 15 -19.85 0.36 -9.77
C ILE A 15 -18.38 0.02 -10.04
N ALA A 16 -17.85 -0.96 -9.32
CA ALA A 16 -16.53 -1.51 -9.58
C ALA A 16 -16.53 -2.41 -10.81
N THR A 17 -15.65 -2.09 -11.77
CA THR A 17 -15.52 -2.79 -13.05
C THR A 17 -14.11 -3.30 -13.30
N THR A 18 -13.15 -2.92 -12.44
CA THR A 18 -11.74 -3.25 -12.57
C THR A 18 -11.24 -3.99 -11.33
N ARG A 19 -10.18 -4.77 -11.52
CA ARG A 19 -9.54 -5.59 -10.49
C ARG A 19 -8.13 -5.06 -10.26
N GLU A 20 -7.95 -4.27 -9.21
CA GLU A 20 -6.64 -3.69 -8.90
C GLU A 20 -5.68 -4.77 -8.38
N HIS A 21 -4.39 -4.59 -8.62
CA HIS A 21 -3.37 -5.48 -8.09
C HIS A 21 -3.13 -5.26 -6.59
N LEU A 22 -2.83 -6.33 -5.84
CA LEU A 22 -2.44 -6.26 -4.42
C LEU A 22 -1.16 -5.45 -4.21
N ILE A 23 -0.22 -5.62 -5.14
CA ILE A 23 1.05 -4.90 -5.25
C ILE A 23 1.11 -4.39 -6.67
N LYS A 24 1.53 -3.15 -6.88
CA LYS A 24 1.53 -2.53 -8.22
C LYS A 24 2.21 -3.45 -9.25
N LYS A 25 1.49 -3.76 -10.32
CA LYS A 25 1.94 -4.66 -11.39
C LYS A 25 3.34 -4.30 -11.91
N THR A 26 3.62 -3.02 -12.15
CA THR A 26 4.92 -2.56 -12.67
C THR A 26 6.06 -2.85 -11.71
N ILE A 27 5.83 -2.77 -10.40
CA ILE A 27 6.84 -3.12 -9.39
C ILE A 27 7.05 -4.63 -9.32
N VAL A 28 5.98 -5.42 -9.49
CA VAL A 28 6.09 -6.87 -9.62
C VAL A 28 6.91 -7.23 -10.87
N ASP A 29 6.61 -6.60 -12.01
CA ASP A 29 7.37 -6.77 -13.26
C ASP A 29 8.85 -6.42 -13.03
N GLU A 30 9.15 -5.23 -12.53
CA GLU A 30 10.52 -4.74 -12.35
C GLU A 30 11.34 -5.60 -11.38
N LEU A 31 10.76 -6.00 -10.25
CA LEU A 31 11.49 -6.75 -9.22
C LEU A 31 11.67 -8.22 -9.55
N MET A 32 10.71 -8.82 -10.28
CA MET A 32 10.62 -10.29 -10.39
C MET A 32 10.73 -10.81 -11.82
N PHE A 33 10.38 -9.99 -12.82
CA PHE A 33 10.25 -10.45 -14.21
C PHE A 33 11.12 -9.68 -15.21
N ASP A 34 11.66 -8.50 -14.84
CA ASP A 34 12.66 -7.80 -15.65
C ASP A 34 14.06 -8.42 -15.48
N LYS A 35 14.70 -8.69 -16.62
CA LYS A 35 16.00 -9.36 -16.89
C LYS A 35 15.89 -10.86 -17.27
N PRO A 36 16.75 -11.36 -18.19
CA PRO A 36 16.83 -12.78 -18.55
C PRO A 36 17.33 -13.68 -17.41
N ILE A 37 17.68 -13.10 -16.26
CA ILE A 37 18.42 -13.77 -15.19
C ILE A 37 17.55 -14.66 -14.31
N SER A 38 16.22 -14.54 -14.31
CA SER A 38 15.42 -15.52 -13.57
C SER A 38 13.93 -15.49 -13.92
N LYS A 39 13.45 -16.50 -14.65
CA LYS A 39 12.05 -16.94 -14.59
C LYS A 39 11.78 -17.57 -13.22
N ARG A 40 12.08 -16.89 -12.11
CA ARG A 40 11.85 -17.46 -10.77
C ARG A 40 10.40 -17.19 -10.40
N PRO A 41 9.64 -18.24 -10.01
CA PRO A 41 8.28 -18.07 -9.56
C PRO A 41 8.20 -17.11 -8.38
N LEU A 42 7.35 -16.10 -8.46
CA LEU A 42 7.07 -15.19 -7.35
C LEU A 42 6.31 -15.97 -6.28
N LYS A 43 6.90 -16.13 -5.09
CA LYS A 43 6.16 -16.63 -3.93
C LYS A 43 5.41 -15.47 -3.30
N ILE A 44 4.13 -15.34 -3.63
CA ILE A 44 3.25 -14.48 -2.83
C ILE A 44 2.78 -15.30 -1.64
N LEU A 45 3.29 -14.97 -0.47
CA LEU A 45 2.69 -15.42 0.78
C LEU A 45 1.49 -14.53 1.03
N ARG A 46 0.31 -15.10 0.77
CA ARG A 46 -0.90 -14.65 1.42
C ARG A 46 -0.94 -15.30 2.80
N PRO A 47 -1.68 -14.73 3.73
CA PRO A 47 -1.82 -15.35 5.03
C PRO A 47 -2.47 -16.72 4.90
N ARG A 48 -1.81 -17.75 5.44
CA ARG A 48 -2.18 -19.18 5.34
C ARG A 48 -2.07 -19.83 3.96
N SER A 49 -1.53 -19.15 2.93
CA SER A 49 -1.20 -19.82 1.66
C SER A 49 0.00 -19.19 0.95
N CYS A 50 0.98 -20.00 0.57
CA CYS A 50 2.00 -19.60 -0.39
C CYS A 50 1.47 -19.91 -1.79
N LYS A 51 1.18 -18.88 -2.58
CA LYS A 51 0.88 -19.07 -4.00
C LYS A 51 2.10 -18.71 -4.81
N ILE A 52 2.56 -19.68 -5.58
CA ILE A 52 3.52 -19.44 -6.66
C ILE A 52 2.79 -18.75 -7.79
N VAL A 53 3.25 -17.55 -8.13
CA VAL A 53 2.74 -16.72 -9.20
C VAL A 53 3.72 -16.76 -10.36
N GLN A 54 3.22 -17.18 -11.52
CA GLN A 54 4.02 -17.36 -12.74
C GLN A 54 4.13 -16.09 -13.60
N GLY A 55 3.42 -15.01 -13.22
CA GLY A 55 3.46 -13.75 -13.95
C GLY A 55 2.64 -12.65 -13.28
N SER A 56 2.98 -11.40 -13.55
CA SER A 56 2.32 -10.21 -12.99
C SER A 56 0.87 -10.02 -13.43
N LYS A 57 0.39 -10.78 -14.42
CA LYS A 57 -1.01 -10.77 -14.85
C LYS A 57 -1.90 -11.75 -14.08
N SER A 58 -1.33 -12.57 -13.19
CA SER A 58 -2.07 -13.59 -12.45
C SER A 58 -3.21 -13.00 -11.62
N ASP A 59 -4.36 -13.66 -11.63
CA ASP A 59 -5.49 -13.30 -10.79
C ASP A 59 -5.24 -13.56 -9.30
N ALA A 60 -4.25 -14.40 -8.98
CA ALA A 60 -3.80 -14.62 -7.60
C ALA A 60 -3.14 -13.38 -6.98
N ILE A 61 -2.92 -12.31 -7.74
CA ILE A 61 -2.29 -11.07 -7.26
C ILE A 61 -3.16 -9.85 -7.48
N LYS A 62 -4.44 -10.07 -7.80
CA LYS A 62 -5.47 -9.04 -7.94
C LYS A 62 -6.55 -9.21 -6.89
N TYR A 63 -7.20 -8.10 -6.58
CA TYR A 63 -8.46 -8.09 -5.86
C TYR A 63 -9.60 -8.66 -6.75
N PRO A 64 -10.74 -9.03 -6.15
CA PRO A 64 -12.02 -9.00 -6.85
C PRO A 64 -12.28 -7.60 -7.44
N PRO A 65 -13.29 -7.43 -8.32
CA PRO A 65 -13.64 -6.11 -8.80
C PRO A 65 -13.90 -5.14 -7.64
N ASN A 66 -13.08 -4.09 -7.51
CA ASN A 66 -13.10 -3.19 -6.34
C ASN A 66 -12.95 -1.70 -6.70
N LEU A 67 -12.66 -1.38 -7.96
CA LEU A 67 -12.58 0.00 -8.45
C LEU A 67 -13.34 0.16 -9.77
N CYS A 68 -13.93 1.34 -9.98
CA CYS A 68 -14.45 1.73 -11.30
C CYS A 68 -13.30 2.14 -12.23
N GLN A 69 -13.54 2.11 -13.54
CA GLN A 69 -12.55 2.48 -14.57
C GLN A 69 -12.00 3.91 -14.40
N SER A 70 -12.85 4.87 -13.99
CA SER A 70 -12.43 6.26 -13.79
C SER A 70 -11.44 6.40 -12.63
N CYS A 71 -11.71 5.73 -11.50
CA CYS A 71 -10.81 5.70 -10.36
C CYS A 71 -9.52 4.93 -10.65
N ASN A 72 -9.59 3.76 -11.30
CA ASN A 72 -8.40 2.96 -11.59
C ASN A 72 -7.61 3.38 -12.84
N GLY A 73 -8.10 4.37 -13.58
CA GLY A 73 -7.45 4.91 -14.76
C GLY A 73 -7.16 6.39 -14.56
N HIS A 74 -8.03 7.23 -15.11
CA HIS A 74 -7.82 8.67 -15.22
C HIS A 74 -7.47 9.35 -13.88
N ARG A 75 -8.23 9.09 -12.81
CA ARG A 75 -8.03 9.77 -11.52
C ARG A 75 -6.74 9.36 -10.82
N SER A 76 -6.40 8.08 -10.81
CA SER A 76 -5.22 7.58 -10.09
C SER A 76 -3.94 7.52 -10.92
N GLN A 77 -3.99 7.75 -12.24
CA GLN A 77 -2.79 7.71 -13.09
C GLN A 77 -1.65 8.62 -12.58
N PRO A 78 -1.88 9.87 -12.14
CA PRO A 78 -0.80 10.70 -11.59
C PRO A 78 -0.22 10.13 -10.30
N PHE A 79 -1.02 9.42 -9.51
CA PHE A 79 -0.62 8.82 -8.22
C PHE A 79 0.19 7.55 -8.47
N ASP A 80 -0.27 6.71 -9.38
CA ASP A 80 0.44 5.52 -9.85
C ASP A 80 1.82 5.90 -10.42
N ARG A 81 1.91 7.00 -11.17
CA ARG A 81 3.19 7.53 -11.67
C ARG A 81 4.12 7.97 -10.54
N ALA A 82 3.59 8.68 -9.54
CA ALA A 82 4.39 9.13 -8.39
C ALA A 82 4.93 7.95 -7.58
N TYR A 83 4.12 6.92 -7.36
CA TYR A 83 4.58 5.68 -6.70
C TYR A 83 5.62 4.92 -7.52
N HIS A 84 5.45 4.86 -8.84
CA HIS A 84 6.46 4.25 -9.72
C HIS A 84 7.80 4.98 -9.63
N LEU A 85 7.82 6.32 -9.72
CA LEU A 85 9.06 7.11 -9.55
C LEU A 85 9.71 6.87 -8.18
N PHE A 86 8.91 6.82 -7.12
CA PHE A 86 9.38 6.53 -5.77
C PHE A 86 10.02 5.14 -5.67
N MET A 87 9.33 4.09 -6.12
CA MET A 87 9.84 2.72 -6.02
C MET A 87 11.06 2.50 -6.90
N ASN A 88 11.13 3.07 -8.10
CA ASN A 88 12.31 2.95 -8.96
C ASN A 88 13.53 3.58 -8.31
N TYR A 89 13.35 4.72 -7.63
CA TYR A 89 14.41 5.32 -6.83
C TYR A 89 14.83 4.40 -5.68
N VAL A 90 13.88 3.84 -4.93
CA VAL A 90 14.18 2.92 -3.81
C VAL A 90 14.96 1.70 -4.28
N ILE A 91 14.52 1.07 -5.38
CA ILE A 91 15.17 -0.11 -5.97
C ILE A 91 16.58 0.23 -6.46
N SER A 92 16.76 1.38 -7.12
CA SER A 92 18.06 1.79 -7.67
C SER A 92 19.06 2.22 -6.59
N ASN A 93 18.57 2.65 -5.42
CA ASN A 93 19.38 3.16 -4.32
C ASN A 93 19.35 2.24 -3.08
N GLU A 94 18.97 0.98 -3.28
CA GLU A 94 18.71 -0.01 -2.23
C GLU A 94 19.82 -0.04 -1.17
N LYS A 95 21.09 -0.16 -1.61
CA LYS A 95 22.26 -0.21 -0.70
C LYS A 95 22.41 1.05 0.15
N ASN A 96 22.24 2.22 -0.46
CA ASN A 96 22.39 3.52 0.21
C ASN A 96 21.26 3.78 1.19
N ILE A 97 20.03 3.40 0.84
CA ILE A 97 18.87 3.53 1.73
C ILE A 97 19.01 2.57 2.91
N PHE A 98 19.46 1.34 2.67
CA PHE A 98 19.70 0.36 3.73
C PHE A 98 20.75 0.86 4.75
N SER A 99 21.84 1.46 4.28
CA SER A 99 22.91 1.95 5.18
C SER A 99 22.52 3.25 5.91
N SER A 100 21.86 4.18 5.22
CA SER A 100 21.52 5.50 5.78
C SER A 100 20.21 5.52 6.56
N ASN A 101 19.34 4.52 6.34
CA ASN A 101 17.96 4.49 6.85
C ASN A 101 17.14 5.73 6.47
N ARG A 102 17.42 6.32 5.30
CA ARG A 102 16.78 7.54 4.82
C ARG A 102 16.45 7.48 3.34
N ILE A 103 15.33 8.09 2.98
CA ILE A 103 14.91 8.31 1.60
C ILE A 103 14.65 9.81 1.43
N ASN A 104 15.53 10.49 0.71
CA ASN A 104 15.35 11.89 0.35
C ASN A 104 14.43 11.97 -0.88
N LEU A 105 13.25 12.59 -0.74
CA LEU A 105 12.27 12.69 -1.82
C LEU A 105 12.59 13.83 -2.80
N ASN A 106 13.40 14.82 -2.40
CA ASN A 106 13.72 15.96 -3.27
C ASN A 106 14.64 15.58 -4.44
N VAL A 107 15.40 14.49 -4.30
CA VAL A 107 16.30 14.01 -5.37
C VAL A 107 15.53 13.22 -6.44
N ILE A 108 14.27 12.87 -6.18
CA ILE A 108 13.43 12.11 -7.12
C ILE A 108 12.78 13.10 -8.09
N LYS A 109 13.41 13.30 -9.25
CA LYS A 109 12.96 14.24 -10.29
C LYS A 109 11.50 13.97 -10.69
N GLY A 110 10.68 15.02 -10.65
CA GLY A 110 9.27 14.95 -11.05
C GLY A 110 8.33 14.30 -10.03
N LEU A 111 8.84 13.91 -8.85
CA LEU A 111 7.99 13.34 -7.80
C LEU A 111 7.07 14.40 -7.19
N ASN A 112 5.77 14.17 -7.27
CA ASN A 112 4.79 14.89 -6.48
C ASN A 112 4.47 14.07 -5.21
N LYS A 113 4.82 14.60 -4.04
CA LYS A 113 4.64 13.93 -2.74
C LYS A 113 3.18 13.74 -2.35
N GLU A 114 2.31 14.68 -2.72
CA GLU A 114 0.87 14.54 -2.52
C GLU A 114 0.32 13.40 -3.38
N HIS A 115 0.73 13.31 -4.65
CA HIS A 115 0.34 12.20 -5.51
C HIS A 115 0.86 10.85 -4.98
N LEU A 116 2.08 10.81 -4.46
CA LEU A 116 2.62 9.62 -3.80
C LEU A 116 1.77 9.22 -2.58
N PHE A 117 1.34 10.19 -1.76
CA PHE A 117 0.48 9.90 -0.62
C PHE A 117 -0.93 9.44 -1.04
N LYS A 118 -1.50 10.03 -2.10
CA LYS A 118 -2.78 9.60 -2.67
C LYS A 118 -2.72 8.19 -3.27
N TYR A 119 -1.55 7.74 -3.73
CA TYR A 119 -1.36 6.33 -4.08
C TYR A 119 -1.50 5.43 -2.85
N PHE A 120 -0.87 5.79 -1.72
CA PHE A 120 -1.00 5.01 -0.49
C PHE A 120 -2.46 4.96 0.02
N ILE A 121 -3.21 6.05 -0.13
CA ILE A 121 -4.65 6.08 0.14
C ILE A 121 -5.40 5.08 -0.76
N LYS A 122 -5.17 5.12 -2.08
CA LYS A 122 -5.77 4.17 -3.04
C LYS A 122 -5.49 2.72 -2.63
N SER A 123 -4.22 2.39 -2.37
CA SER A 123 -3.81 1.03 -1.97
C SER A 123 -4.52 0.59 -0.68
N PHE A 124 -4.52 1.46 0.33
CA PHE A 124 -5.20 1.21 1.61
C PHE A 124 -6.71 0.96 1.43
N CYS A 125 -7.43 1.80 0.68
CA CYS A 125 -8.86 1.62 0.44
C CYS A 125 -9.16 0.32 -0.32
N CYS A 126 -8.32 -0.06 -1.29
CA CYS A 126 -8.45 -1.35 -1.99
C CYS A 126 -8.27 -2.54 -1.03
N MET A 127 -7.31 -2.44 -0.11
CA MET A 127 -7.10 -3.48 0.92
C MET A 127 -8.31 -3.59 1.85
N ILE A 128 -8.83 -2.47 2.36
CA ILE A 128 -10.05 -2.44 3.20
C ILE A 128 -11.22 -3.10 2.48
N ASP A 129 -11.50 -2.70 1.24
CA ASP A 129 -12.57 -3.26 0.44
C ASP A 129 -12.45 -4.78 0.29
N SER A 130 -11.23 -5.27 0.01
CA SER A 130 -10.99 -6.71 -0.10
C SER A 130 -11.27 -7.50 1.19
N THR A 131 -11.13 -6.87 2.35
CA THR A 131 -11.44 -7.53 3.63
C THR A 131 -12.94 -7.68 3.86
N GLN A 132 -13.78 -6.80 3.30
CA GLN A 132 -15.24 -6.92 3.35
C GLN A 132 -15.72 -8.15 2.59
N HIS A 133 -15.10 -8.42 1.44
CA HIS A 133 -15.47 -9.57 0.61
C HIS A 133 -15.01 -10.92 1.17
N THR A 134 -14.20 -10.93 2.22
CA THR A 134 -13.61 -12.15 2.81
C THR A 134 -14.08 -12.45 4.24
N LYS A 135 -14.80 -11.54 4.88
CA LYS A 135 -15.28 -11.67 6.27
C LYS A 135 -16.70 -11.13 6.37
N GLU A 136 -17.50 -11.69 7.28
CA GLU A 136 -18.87 -11.20 7.62
C GLU A 136 -18.90 -9.80 8.26
N LYS A 137 -17.82 -9.01 8.15
CA LYS A 137 -17.68 -7.69 8.77
C LYS A 137 -17.78 -6.61 7.71
N THR A 138 -18.78 -5.74 7.86
CA THR A 138 -18.96 -4.56 7.01
C THR A 138 -17.96 -3.48 7.42
N LEU A 139 -16.80 -3.46 6.77
CA LEU A 139 -15.91 -2.30 6.78
C LEU A 139 -16.26 -1.40 5.60
N PHE A 140 -15.86 -0.14 5.65
CA PHE A 140 -15.94 0.76 4.50
C PHE A 140 -14.64 1.54 4.43
N SER A 141 -14.30 1.99 3.22
CA SER A 141 -13.23 2.97 3.07
C SER A 141 -13.52 4.20 3.94
N PRO A 142 -12.58 4.64 4.78
CA PRO A 142 -12.76 5.85 5.58
C PRO A 142 -13.06 7.05 4.69
N LEU A 143 -14.18 7.73 4.96
CA LEU A 143 -14.66 8.83 4.11
C LEU A 143 -13.64 9.96 4.00
N GLU A 144 -12.90 10.25 5.08
CA GLU A 144 -11.83 11.25 5.06
C GLU A 144 -10.70 10.91 4.09
N LEU A 145 -10.38 9.62 3.92
CA LEU A 145 -9.36 9.16 2.98
C LEU A 145 -9.90 9.21 1.55
N VAL A 146 -11.17 8.83 1.34
CA VAL A 146 -11.84 8.97 0.04
C VAL A 146 -11.88 10.45 -0.39
N ASN A 147 -12.24 11.35 0.51
CA ASN A 147 -12.22 12.80 0.23
C ASN A 147 -10.80 13.29 -0.09
N ALA A 148 -9.80 12.82 0.65
CA ALA A 148 -8.40 13.16 0.38
C ALA A 148 -7.91 12.65 -0.99
N PHE A 149 -8.34 11.46 -1.42
CA PHE A 149 -8.06 10.95 -2.76
C PHE A 149 -8.58 11.91 -3.84
N HIS A 150 -9.76 12.51 -3.64
CA HIS A 150 -10.38 13.48 -4.56
C HIS A 150 -9.91 14.93 -4.37
N GLY A 151 -8.82 15.18 -3.64
CA GLY A 151 -8.24 16.51 -3.48
C GLY A 151 -8.48 17.18 -2.13
N GLY A 152 -9.18 16.53 -1.21
CA GLY A 152 -9.26 16.95 0.18
C GLY A 152 -7.93 16.81 0.93
N SER A 153 -7.90 17.30 2.17
CA SER A 153 -6.74 17.16 3.06
C SER A 153 -6.60 15.72 3.59
N TYR A 154 -5.39 15.16 3.50
CA TYR A 154 -5.09 13.77 3.91
C TYR A 154 -5.12 13.51 5.42
N GLY A 155 -5.28 14.55 6.25
CA GLY A 155 -5.39 14.41 7.70
C GLY A 155 -4.17 13.76 8.36
N LYS A 156 -4.40 13.00 9.43
CA LYS A 156 -3.37 12.25 10.18
C LYS A 156 -3.81 10.82 10.54
N ASN A 157 -4.90 10.34 9.93
CA ASN A 157 -5.47 9.04 10.29
C ASN A 157 -4.79 7.88 9.58
N LEU A 158 -4.17 8.12 8.42
CA LEU A 158 -3.35 7.14 7.72
C LEU A 158 -1.87 7.50 7.87
N LEU A 159 -1.10 6.59 8.47
CA LEU A 159 0.33 6.70 8.68
C LEU A 159 1.04 5.64 7.82
N ILE A 160 2.10 6.05 7.13
CA ILE A 160 2.93 5.13 6.35
C ILE A 160 4.29 5.01 7.02
N GLN A 161 4.64 3.81 7.46
CA GLN A 161 5.97 3.52 7.99
C GLN A 161 6.79 2.76 6.95
N PHE A 162 8.05 3.15 6.82
CA PHE A 162 9.02 2.45 6.01
C PHE A 162 9.97 1.74 6.96
N ILE A 163 10.22 0.47 6.71
CA ILE A 163 10.87 -0.43 7.66
C ILE A 163 11.96 -1.20 6.91
N SER A 164 13.14 -1.24 7.50
CA SER A 164 14.24 -2.10 7.12
C SER A 164 14.29 -3.28 8.08
N ARG A 165 14.21 -4.51 7.57
CA ARG A 165 14.43 -5.72 8.36
C ARG A 165 15.92 -6.04 8.33
N GLY A 166 16.65 -5.60 9.35
CA GLY A 166 18.12 -5.72 9.38
C GLY A 166 18.59 -7.17 9.27
N SER A 167 17.83 -8.10 9.84
CA SER A 167 18.05 -9.56 9.74
C SER A 167 17.95 -10.12 8.32
N LEU A 168 17.43 -9.36 7.37
CA LEU A 168 17.23 -9.74 5.97
C LEU A 168 18.19 -9.01 5.03
N LYS A 169 19.34 -8.55 5.54
CA LYS A 169 20.40 -7.88 4.76
C LYS A 169 20.82 -8.66 3.50
N GLU A 170 20.82 -10.00 3.58
CA GLU A 170 21.14 -10.90 2.46
C GLU A 170 19.93 -11.17 1.51
N HIS A 171 18.84 -10.44 1.70
CA HIS A 171 17.60 -10.58 0.93
C HIS A 171 17.30 -9.28 0.19
N PRO A 172 17.88 -9.08 -1.01
CA PRO A 172 17.60 -7.89 -1.80
C PRO A 172 16.11 -7.79 -2.13
N MET A 173 15.63 -6.59 -2.45
CA MET A 173 14.22 -6.33 -2.76
C MET A 173 13.65 -7.25 -3.86
N ARG A 174 14.51 -7.73 -4.76
CA ARG A 174 14.19 -8.65 -5.86
C ARG A 174 14.01 -10.12 -5.44
N LYS A 175 14.09 -10.46 -4.16
CA LYS A 175 14.07 -11.85 -3.69
C LYS A 175 12.67 -12.39 -3.43
N TYR A 176 11.78 -11.58 -2.87
CA TYR A 176 10.40 -11.96 -2.59
C TYR A 176 9.49 -10.74 -2.44
N ILE A 177 8.19 -10.93 -2.64
CA ILE A 177 7.14 -9.95 -2.33
C ILE A 177 6.09 -10.60 -1.43
N LEU A 178 5.78 -9.96 -0.30
CA LEU A 178 4.77 -10.43 0.66
C LEU A 178 3.74 -9.34 0.94
N VAL A 179 2.52 -9.76 1.21
CA VAL A 179 1.46 -8.89 1.75
C VAL A 179 0.99 -9.53 3.05
N SER A 180 1.08 -8.79 4.15
CA SER A 180 0.70 -9.31 5.47
C SER A 180 -0.81 -9.51 5.57
N ASN A 181 -1.20 -10.30 6.57
CA ASN A 181 -2.58 -10.28 7.06
C ASN A 181 -2.92 -8.86 7.52
N PRO A 182 -4.10 -8.33 7.18
CA PRO A 182 -4.60 -7.14 7.84
C PRO A 182 -4.96 -7.47 9.28
N ILE A 183 -4.47 -6.64 10.20
CA ILE A 183 -4.87 -6.61 11.60
C ILE A 183 -5.94 -5.54 11.73
N TYR A 184 -7.07 -5.92 12.28
CA TYR A 184 -8.23 -5.04 12.46
C TYR A 184 -8.68 -5.09 13.91
N THR A 185 -8.96 -3.91 14.47
CA THR A 185 -9.50 -3.75 15.83
C THR A 185 -10.69 -2.80 15.76
N GLN A 186 -11.87 -3.28 16.18
CA GLN A 186 -13.03 -2.42 16.37
C GLN A 186 -12.78 -1.51 17.57
N LEU A 187 -13.05 -0.22 17.40
CA LEU A 187 -12.97 0.80 18.46
C LEU A 187 -14.38 1.27 18.84
N PRO A 188 -14.54 1.96 19.98
CA PRO A 188 -15.81 2.59 20.33
C PRO A 188 -16.33 3.55 19.24
N GLY A 189 -17.64 3.80 19.24
CA GLY A 189 -18.27 4.78 18.35
C GLY A 189 -18.16 4.44 16.85
N ASN A 190 -18.28 3.16 16.48
CA ASN A 190 -18.16 2.66 15.11
C ASN A 190 -16.83 3.03 14.41
N SER A 191 -15.78 3.30 15.17
CA SER A 191 -14.44 3.57 14.64
C SER A 191 -13.60 2.29 14.58
N PHE A 192 -12.47 2.31 13.87
CA PHE A 192 -11.59 1.15 13.82
C PHE A 192 -10.13 1.52 13.65
N SER A 193 -9.26 0.58 14.05
CA SER A 193 -7.84 0.56 13.71
C SER A 193 -7.61 -0.53 12.67
N PHE A 194 -6.74 -0.26 11.68
CA PHE A 194 -6.40 -1.22 10.64
C PHE A 194 -4.93 -1.12 10.28
N MET A 195 -4.25 -2.25 10.18
CA MET A 195 -2.83 -2.29 9.84
C MET A 195 -2.53 -3.44 8.90
N TYR A 196 -1.73 -3.18 7.87
CA TYR A 196 -1.14 -4.23 7.03
C TYR A 196 0.22 -3.78 6.49
N SER A 197 0.91 -4.66 5.79
CA SER A 197 2.20 -4.35 5.19
C SER A 197 2.42 -5.03 3.86
N GLU A 198 3.18 -4.33 3.02
CA GLU A 198 3.78 -4.83 1.79
C GLU A 198 5.28 -5.00 2.05
N SER A 199 5.88 -6.11 1.65
CA SER A 199 7.31 -6.38 1.88
C SER A 199 7.99 -6.80 0.59
N PHE A 200 9.19 -6.28 0.37
CA PHE A 200 10.03 -6.42 -0.81
C PHE A 200 11.45 -6.74 -0.33
N GLY A 201 11.80 -8.01 -0.19
CA GLY A 201 13.07 -8.38 0.48
C GLY A 201 13.18 -7.72 1.87
N TRP A 202 14.31 -7.06 2.16
CA TRP A 202 14.52 -6.34 3.42
C TRP A 202 13.60 -5.11 3.63
N PHE A 203 13.02 -4.55 2.57
CA PHE A 203 12.26 -3.30 2.62
C PHE A 203 10.77 -3.57 2.83
N GLN A 204 10.15 -2.91 3.80
CA GLN A 204 8.74 -3.06 4.12
C GLN A 204 8.04 -1.70 4.19
N ILE A 205 6.85 -1.62 3.59
CA ILE A 205 5.92 -0.49 3.73
C ILE A 205 4.77 -0.96 4.61
N ARG A 206 4.55 -0.30 5.73
CA ARG A 206 3.47 -0.58 6.68
C ARG A 206 2.46 0.55 6.65
N TYR A 207 1.20 0.17 6.45
CA TYR A 207 0.06 1.07 6.50
C TYR A 207 -0.60 0.93 7.87
N ILE A 208 -0.79 2.05 8.56
CA ILE A 208 -1.46 2.10 9.85
C ILE A 208 -2.57 3.13 9.73
N TYR A 209 -3.81 2.68 9.83
CA TYR A 209 -4.96 3.54 9.96
C TYR A 209 -5.48 3.50 11.40
N HIS A 210 -5.67 4.68 11.97
CA HIS A 210 -6.33 4.85 13.24
C HIS A 210 -7.09 6.17 13.21
N LYS A 211 -8.36 6.14 13.58
CA LYS A 211 -9.15 7.37 13.69
C LYS A 211 -8.85 8.01 15.04
N PHE A 212 -8.09 9.10 15.00
CA PHE A 212 -7.77 9.87 16.19
C PHE A 212 -8.87 10.92 16.43
N HIS A 213 -9.43 10.94 17.63
CA HIS A 213 -10.47 11.89 18.02
C HIS A 213 -9.87 13.18 18.59
N ASN A 214 -8.66 13.12 19.15
CA ASN A 214 -8.00 14.28 19.74
C ASN A 214 -6.46 14.19 19.64
N LYS A 215 -5.79 15.32 19.92
CA LYS A 215 -4.31 15.40 19.90
C LYS A 215 -3.63 14.54 20.98
N ALA A 216 -4.33 14.17 22.06
CA ALA A 216 -3.76 13.34 23.12
C ALA A 216 -3.64 11.88 22.66
N GLU A 217 -4.66 11.35 21.98
CA GLU A 217 -4.62 10.02 21.36
C GLU A 217 -3.50 9.91 20.33
N ILE A 218 -3.34 10.91 19.47
CA ILE A 218 -2.21 10.95 18.52
C ILE A 218 -0.91 10.82 19.31
N ARG A 219 -0.70 11.67 20.32
CA ARG A 219 0.53 11.69 21.13
C ARG A 219 0.77 10.36 21.87
N ALA A 220 -0.27 9.70 22.36
CA ALA A 220 -0.18 8.40 23.01
C ALA A 220 0.19 7.28 22.02
N CYS A 221 -0.28 7.37 20.77
CA CYS A 221 0.04 6.38 19.75
C CYS A 221 1.40 6.58 19.07
N LEU A 222 1.91 7.82 18.97
CA LEU A 222 3.16 8.11 18.24
C LEU A 222 4.38 7.28 18.72
N PRO A 223 4.60 7.02 20.03
CA PRO A 223 5.70 6.17 20.48
C PRO A 223 5.67 4.74 19.93
N PHE A 224 4.50 4.20 19.63
CA PHE A 224 4.34 2.86 19.05
C PHE A 224 4.56 2.85 17.54
N PHE A 225 4.48 4.02 16.90
CA PHE A 225 4.63 4.18 15.46
C PHE A 225 5.65 5.28 15.13
N PRO A 226 6.92 5.15 15.52
CA PRO A 226 7.92 6.18 15.25
C PRO A 226 8.15 6.36 13.74
N ASN A 227 8.64 7.53 13.34
CA ASN A 227 9.17 7.78 11.98
C ASN A 227 8.19 7.47 10.84
N TYR A 228 6.91 7.76 11.05
CA TYR A 228 5.88 7.63 10.03
C TYR A 228 5.87 8.82 9.06
N TRP A 229 5.25 8.63 7.90
CA TRP A 229 5.10 9.63 6.86
C TRP A 229 3.62 9.87 6.53
N VAL A 230 3.24 11.14 6.44
CA VAL A 230 1.88 11.63 6.10
C VAL A 230 1.91 12.56 4.88
N GLY A 231 2.76 12.28 3.90
CA GLY A 231 2.78 12.99 2.61
C GLY A 231 3.52 14.33 2.58
N LYS A 232 3.89 14.90 3.73
CA LYS A 232 4.40 16.29 3.79
C LYS A 232 5.93 16.39 3.85
N SER A 233 6.60 15.50 4.59
CA SER A 233 8.05 15.57 4.78
C SER A 233 8.81 15.41 3.46
N LYS A 234 9.97 16.10 3.35
CA LYS A 234 10.93 15.97 2.25
C LYS A 234 11.79 14.72 2.37
N GLU A 235 11.87 14.15 3.57
CA GLU A 235 12.63 12.96 3.87
C GLU A 235 11.73 11.95 4.57
N ILE A 236 11.93 10.68 4.23
CA ILE A 236 11.34 9.53 4.90
C ILE A 236 12.45 8.83 5.67
N LEU A 237 12.19 8.59 6.95
CA LEU A 237 13.04 7.76 7.80
C LEU A 237 12.61 6.30 7.68
N VAL A 238 13.58 5.41 7.54
CA VAL A 238 13.37 3.97 7.48
C VAL A 238 13.69 3.38 8.85
N ASN A 239 12.71 2.75 9.49
CA ASN A 239 12.89 2.13 10.80
C ASN A 239 13.60 0.79 10.68
N THR A 240 14.75 0.65 11.31
CA THR A 240 15.39 -0.66 11.44
C THR A 240 14.71 -1.46 12.55
N ILE A 241 14.24 -2.66 12.22
CA ILE A 241 13.70 -3.65 13.16
C ILE A 241 14.39 -5.01 13.00
#